data_AF-A0A2D9K364-F1
#
_entry.id   AF-A0A2D9K364-F1
#
_cell.length_a   1.000
_cell.length_b   1.000
_cell.length_c   1.000
_cell.angle_alpha   90.00
_cell.angle_beta   90.00
_cell.angle_gamma   90.00
#
_symmetry.space_group_name_H-M   'P 1'
#
loop_
_entity.id
_entity.type
_entity.pdbx_description
1 polymer ?
#
loop_
_entity_poly.entity_id
_entity_poly.type
_entity_poly.pdbx_seq_one_letter_code
_entity_poly.pdbx_strand_id
1 'polypeptide(L)'
;MKIHEINPIGWANVSAIVTTLLTFIMLLLVMLFGGILASLLEFAIPVGDMTGGAATLVIVPIIYGLVTWVFALIGSLIINLALKWIGGLEIYVSYE
;
A
#
# COMPACT_ATOMS: atom_id res chain seq x y z
N MET A 1 4.67 -26.85 -3.45
CA MET A 1 3.34 -26.34 -3.86
C MET A 1 3.54 -25.47 -5.10
N LYS A 2 2.68 -25.49 -6.12
CA LYS A 2 2.81 -24.60 -7.29
C LYS A 2 1.67 -23.60 -7.38
N ILE A 3 1.98 -22.32 -7.58
CA ILE A 3 0.99 -21.28 -7.89
C ILE A 3 0.91 -21.12 -9.41
N HIS A 4 -0.28 -21.33 -9.96
CA HIS A 4 -0.54 -21.12 -11.38
C HIS A 4 -1.23 -19.78 -11.67
N GLU A 5 -1.96 -19.25 -10.69
CA GLU A 5 -2.68 -17.99 -10.81
C GLU A 5 -2.87 -17.33 -9.43
N ILE A 6 -2.90 -16.01 -9.45
CA ILE A 6 -3.25 -15.14 -8.33
C ILE A 6 -4.65 -14.59 -8.62
N ASN A 7 -5.56 -14.62 -7.65
CA ASN A 7 -6.85 -13.96 -7.77
C ASN A 7 -6.64 -12.43 -7.85
N PRO A 8 -6.91 -11.77 -8.99
CA PRO A 8 -6.64 -10.35 -9.16
C PRO A 8 -7.43 -9.47 -8.20
N ILE A 9 -8.73 -9.75 -8.08
CA ILE A 9 -9.65 -8.98 -7.23
C ILE A 9 -9.29 -9.16 -5.76
N GLY A 10 -9.02 -10.41 -5.35
CA GLY A 10 -8.60 -10.72 -3.98
C GLY A 10 -7.30 -10.01 -3.61
N TRP A 11 -6.30 -10.07 -4.48
CA TRP A 11 -5.01 -9.39 -4.29
C TRP A 11 -5.18 -7.87 -4.19
N ALA A 12 -5.89 -7.27 -5.15
CA ALA A 12 -6.11 -5.84 -5.17
C ALA A 12 -6.86 -5.33 -3.94
N ASN A 13 -7.89 -6.05 -3.48
CA ASN A 13 -8.62 -5.69 -2.26
C ASN A 13 -7.71 -5.71 -1.03
N VAL A 14 -6.92 -6.76 -0.85
CA VAL A 14 -5.99 -6.86 0.28
C VAL A 14 -4.95 -5.75 0.23
N SER A 15 -4.30 -5.54 -0.93
CA SER A 15 -3.30 -4.47 -1.09
C SER A 15 -3.90 -3.09 -0.81
N ALA A 16 -5.09 -2.79 -1.33
CA ALA A 16 -5.75 -1.51 -1.13
C ALA A 16 -6.10 -1.25 0.34
N ILE A 17 -6.67 -2.26 1.03
CA ILE A 17 -7.02 -2.15 2.46
C ILE A 17 -5.76 -1.93 3.29
N VAL A 18 -4.72 -2.75 3.07
CA VAL A 18 -3.46 -2.65 3.81
C VAL A 18 -2.82 -1.28 3.59
N THR A 19 -2.70 -0.82 2.34
CA THR A 19 -2.12 0.50 2.06
C THR A 19 -2.95 1.63 2.63
N THR A 20 -4.28 1.57 2.54
CA THR A 20 -5.16 2.57 3.16
C THR A 20 -4.91 2.67 4.66
N LEU A 21 -4.88 1.54 5.36
CA LEU A 21 -4.65 1.51 6.81
C LEU A 21 -3.25 2.01 7.17
N LEU A 22 -2.22 1.59 6.43
CA LEU A 22 -0.85 2.04 6.66
C LEU A 22 -0.71 3.54 6.42
N THR A 23 -1.24 4.07 5.32
CA THR A 23 -1.21 5.51 5.03
C THR A 23 -1.98 6.30 6.09
N PHE A 24 -3.13 5.80 6.55
CA PHE A 24 -3.89 6.42 7.65
C PHE A 24 -3.08 6.48 8.94
N ILE A 25 -2.50 5.35 9.37
CA ILE A 25 -1.69 5.27 10.59
C ILE A 25 -0.48 6.20 10.49
N MET A 26 0.22 6.20 9.35
CA MET A 26 1.38 7.06 9.14
C MET A 26 1.01 8.54 9.19
N LEU A 27 -0.08 8.95 8.53
CA LEU A 27 -0.57 10.33 8.61
C LEU A 27 -0.99 10.70 10.02
N LEU A 28 -1.67 9.81 10.74
CA LEU A 28 -2.07 10.04 12.14
C LEU A 28 -0.84 10.28 13.02
N LEU A 29 0.21 9.48 12.87
CA LEU A 29 1.46 9.65 13.59
C LEU A 29 2.18 10.96 13.23
N VAL A 30 2.20 11.33 11.94
CA VAL A 30 2.76 12.61 11.48
C VAL A 30 1.94 13.79 11.99
N MET A 31 0.61 13.68 12.10
CA MET A 31 -0.19 14.76 12.67
C MET A 31 0.01 14.89 14.19
N LEU A 32 0.10 13.77 14.90
CA LEU A 32 0.26 13.75 16.36
C LEU A 32 1.67 14.17 16.80
N PHE A 33 2.69 13.74 16.07
CA PHE A 33 4.10 13.92 16.43
C PHE A 33 4.90 14.76 15.42
N GLY A 34 4.25 15.32 14.40
CA GLY A 34 4.92 16.01 13.29
C GLY A 34 5.80 17.17 13.69
N GLY A 35 5.40 17.94 14.70
CA GLY A 35 6.24 19.01 15.24
C GLY A 35 7.53 18.48 15.87
N ILE A 36 7.46 17.34 16.56
CA ILE A 36 8.62 16.69 17.17
C ILE A 36 9.48 16.01 16.10
N LEU A 37 8.87 15.26 15.18
CA LEU A 37 9.53 14.60 14.05
C LEU A 37 10.24 15.59 13.12
N ALA A 38 9.61 16.72 12.80
CA ALA A 38 10.20 17.76 11.95
C ALA A 38 11.44 18.40 12.61
N SER A 39 11.41 18.58 13.94
CA SER A 39 12.56 19.09 14.69
C SER A 39 13.73 18.10 14.80
N LEU A 40 13.44 16.79 14.83
CA LEU A 40 14.43 15.71 14.93
C LEU A 40 15.10 15.34 13.60
N LEU A 41 14.36 15.46 12.49
CA LEU A 41 14.82 14.99 11.19
C LEU A 41 15.42 16.11 10.32
N GLU A 42 15.43 17.36 10.79
CA GLU A 42 15.75 18.58 10.02
C GLU A 42 15.07 18.63 8.64
N PHE A 43 14.03 17.82 8.47
CA PHE A 43 13.31 17.65 7.24
C PHE A 43 12.06 18.48 7.39
N ALA A 44 11.94 19.52 6.57
CA ALA A 44 10.72 20.29 6.43
C ALA A 44 9.66 19.38 5.81
N ILE A 45 9.00 18.56 6.64
CA ILE A 45 7.74 17.95 6.26
C ILE A 45 6.79 19.14 6.07
N PRO A 46 6.20 19.35 4.88
CA PRO A 46 5.17 20.36 4.70
C PRO A 46 3.90 19.88 5.40
N VAL A 47 3.91 19.95 6.74
CA VAL A 47 2.76 19.63 7.61
C VAL A 47 1.78 20.82 7.63
N GLY A 48 2.27 22.04 7.35
CA GLY A 48 1.54 23.28 7.55
C GLY A 48 0.49 23.64 6.50
N ASP A 49 0.64 23.18 5.25
CA ASP A 49 -0.25 23.58 4.13
C ASP A 49 -1.30 22.53 3.78
N MET A 50 -1.46 21.49 4.60
CA MET A 50 -2.63 20.61 4.55
C MET A 50 -3.83 21.38 5.12
N THR A 51 -4.42 22.27 4.33
CA THR A 51 -5.51 23.21 4.64
C THR A 51 -6.83 22.57 5.14
N GLY A 52 -6.82 21.33 5.64
CA GLY A 52 -8.00 20.62 6.10
C GLY A 52 -7.73 19.51 7.10
N GLY A 53 -6.72 19.62 7.98
CA GLY A 53 -6.32 18.67 9.04
C GLY A 53 -7.08 17.34 9.15
N ALA A 54 -8.36 17.35 9.54
CA ALA A 54 -9.17 16.13 9.65
C ALA A 54 -9.63 15.52 8.30
N ALA A 55 -10.00 16.35 7.32
CA ALA A 55 -10.38 15.90 5.98
C ALA A 55 -9.21 15.22 5.26
N THR A 56 -8.00 15.75 5.41
CA THR A 56 -6.80 15.19 4.80
C THR A 56 -6.45 13.81 5.35
N LEU A 57 -6.65 13.61 6.67
CA LEU A 57 -6.45 12.32 7.33
C LEU A 57 -7.37 11.21 6.78
N VAL A 58 -8.50 11.58 6.19
CA VAL A 58 -9.46 10.62 5.62
C VAL A 58 -9.32 10.51 4.10
N ILE A 59 -9.23 11.63 3.40
CA ILE A 59 -9.23 11.67 1.93
C ILE A 59 -7.94 11.06 1.36
N VAL A 60 -6.78 11.38 1.94
CA VAL A 60 -5.49 10.92 1.40
C VAL A 60 -5.37 9.39 1.45
N PRO A 61 -5.63 8.69 2.58
CA PRO A 61 -5.58 7.24 2.62
C PRO A 61 -6.53 6.56 1.63
N ILE A 62 -7.74 7.11 1.45
CA ILE A 62 -8.73 6.55 0.51
C ILE A 62 -8.22 6.65 -0.92
N ILE A 63 -7.70 7.82 -1.33
CA ILE A 63 -7.13 8.00 -2.67
C ILE A 63 -5.94 7.06 -2.87
N TYR A 64 -5.04 6.96 -1.89
CA TYR A 64 -3.91 6.05 -1.95
C TYR A 64 -4.37 4.59 -2.09
N GLY A 65 -5.36 4.16 -1.32
CA GLY A 65 -5.97 2.84 -1.43
C GLY A 65 -6.53 2.54 -2.82
N LEU A 66 -7.28 3.48 -3.40
CA LEU A 66 -7.85 3.36 -4.74
C LEU A 66 -6.76 3.26 -5.82
N VAL A 67 -5.74 4.11 -5.73
CA VAL A 67 -4.60 4.08 -6.67
C VAL A 67 -3.86 2.75 -6.54
N THR A 68 -3.57 2.31 -5.32
CA THR A 68 -2.96 1.00 -5.07
C THR A 68 -3.81 -0.15 -5.60
N TRP A 69 -5.13 -0.09 -5.46
CA TRP A 69 -6.03 -1.12 -5.97
C TRP A 69 -5.89 -1.30 -7.49
N VAL A 70 -5.87 -0.21 -8.25
CA VAL A 70 -5.71 -0.23 -9.71
C VAL A 70 -4.35 -0.81 -10.10
N PHE A 71 -3.27 -0.37 -9.47
CA PHE A 71 -1.93 -0.89 -9.76
C PHE A 71 -1.77 -2.36 -9.35
N ALA A 72 -2.36 -2.77 -8.23
CA ALA A 72 -2.34 -4.16 -7.77
C ALA A 72 -3.11 -5.08 -8.72
N LEU A 73 -4.25 -4.62 -9.26
CA LEU A 73 -4.96 -5.35 -10.31
C LEU A 73 -4.08 -5.54 -11.54
N ILE A 74 -3.54 -4.46 -12.09
CA ILE A 74 -2.69 -4.51 -13.28
C ILE A 74 -1.48 -5.43 -13.02
N GLY A 75 -0.82 -5.28 -11.88
CA GLY A 75 0.30 -6.12 -11.47
C GLY A 75 -0.07 -7.60 -11.39
N SER A 76 -1.20 -7.95 -10.79
CA SER A 76 -1.66 -9.33 -10.70
C SER A 76 -1.98 -9.95 -12.07
N LEU A 77 -2.52 -9.17 -13.01
CA LEU A 77 -2.75 -9.62 -14.38
C LEU A 77 -1.43 -9.89 -15.12
N ILE A 78 -0.43 -9.02 -14.94
CA ILE A 78 0.91 -9.20 -15.50
C ILE A 78 1.57 -10.46 -14.91
N ILE A 79 1.47 -10.66 -13.60
CA ILE A 79 2.01 -11.86 -12.94
C ILE A 79 1.31 -13.12 -13.45
N ASN A 80 -0.02 -13.11 -13.57
CA ASN A 80 -0.76 -14.25 -14.12
C ASN A 80 -0.35 -14.58 -15.55
N LEU A 81 -0.05 -13.58 -16.38
CA LEU A 81 0.48 -13.81 -17.72
C LEU A 81 1.87 -14.46 -17.66
N ALA A 82 2.75 -13.97 -16.80
CA ALA A 82 4.08 -14.56 -16.60
C ALA A 82 4.01 -16.01 -16.09
N LEU A 83 3.11 -16.28 -15.13
CA LEU A 83 2.87 -17.62 -14.58
C LEU A 83 2.41 -18.62 -15.65
N LYS A 84 1.59 -18.17 -16.61
CA LYS A 84 1.19 -18.98 -17.77
C LYS A 84 2.37 -19.37 -18.66
N TRP A 85 3.37 -18.49 -18.79
CA TRP A 85 4.55 -18.77 -19.63
C TRP A 85 5.55 -19.71 -18.96
N ILE A 86 5.75 -19.59 -17.65
CA ILE A 86 6.73 -20.42 -16.92
C ILE A 86 6.14 -21.75 -16.42
N GLY A 87 4.84 -21.99 -16.62
CA GLY A 87 4.17 -23.22 -16.16
C GLY A 87 3.84 -23.23 -14.67
N GLY A 88 3.78 -22.06 -14.04
CA GLY A 88 3.54 -21.87 -12.61
C GLY A 88 4.81 -21.71 -11.77
N LEU A 89 4.66 -21.04 -10.62
CA LEU A 89 5.76 -20.76 -9.68
C LEU A 89 5.85 -21.87 -8.63
N GLU A 90 7.02 -22.49 -8.48
CA GLU A 90 7.28 -23.46 -7.41
C GLU A 90 7.55 -22.74 -6.08
N ILE A 91 6.84 -23.16 -5.04
CA ILE A 91 7.04 -22.72 -3.66
C ILE A 91 7.71 -23.84 -2.88
N TYR A 92 8.91 -23.53 -2.38
CA TYR A 92 9.63 -24.34 -1.41
C TYR A 92 9.36 -23.78 -0.02
N VAL A 93 8.81 -24.61 0.86
CA VAL A 93 8.66 -24.28 2.28
C VAL A 93 9.77 -25.01 3.02
N SER A 94 10.81 -24.29 3.44
CA SER A 94 11.81 -24.82 4.35
C SER A 94 11.27 -24.72 5.78
N TYR A 95 11.12 -25.86 6.44
CA TYR A 95 10.91 -25.92 7.88
C TYR A 95 12.30 -25.95 8.53
N GLU A 96 12.69 -24.88 9.21
CA GLU A 96 13.75 -24.90 10.22
C GLU A 96 13.21 -25.44 11.54
#